data_AF-A0A8B9PKD5-F1
#
_entry.id   AF-A0A8B9PKD5-F1
#
_cell.length_a   1.000
_cell.length_b   1.000
_cell.length_c   1.000
_cell.angle_alpha   90.00
_cell.angle_beta   90.00
_cell.angle_gamma   90.00
#
_symmetry.space_group_name_H-M   'P 1'
#
loop_
_entity.id
_entity.type
_entity.pdbx_description
1 polymer ?
#
loop_
_entity_poly.entity_id
_entity_poly.type
_entity_poly.pdbx_seq_one_letter_code
_entity_poly.pdbx_strand_id
1 'polypeptide(L)'
;QWDEMLLAKGVLVIDVHQAWCGPCKAVVNLFRKLKNEFSEDDLLHFAVAEADSIATLQPIRNKCEPVFLFCVNGKIIAIVRGANAPLISKKITELVEEERKILTGEKEPEGVRYSVAIIKPDAVLEGHVEEIKQKVTKLDSFILFNNIEDASRQLAFFFPNFGKQKTGQNVERTLALIRPLLLKERRRKYSILQRIMDAGFKIAMQKEIVLLEEQARQFYKEHENEDYFPVFLEQMTSGPTLALALTRENAIELWRELLGPKTTEEAKKKNPISLCAEYAFDSTPLDQLHGSSSPDDAQKELQFFFPQEHTLALIKPAAVKEHKEAKGKSENAVEEWRQLMGPTDPEIAKVTSPESIQAQFAQDILSNAVHGSSNKEHALRSIECVFGEIDID
;
A
#
# COMPACT_ATOMS: atom_id res chain seq x y z
N GLN A 1 -23.97 12.50 11.79
CA GLN A 1 -24.12 11.73 13.04
C GLN A 1 -22.98 10.72 13.26
N TRP A 2 -22.73 9.73 12.38
CA TRP A 2 -21.60 8.79 12.56
C TRP A 2 -20.24 9.50 12.58
N ASP A 3 -19.95 10.32 11.57
CA ASP A 3 -18.67 11.04 11.47
C ASP A 3 -18.49 12.04 12.62
N GLU A 4 -19.54 12.79 12.97
CA GLU A 4 -19.55 13.72 14.12
C GLU A 4 -19.28 13.01 15.45
N MET A 5 -19.78 11.79 15.61
CA MET A 5 -19.56 10.99 16.81
C MET A 5 -18.09 10.58 16.93
N LEU A 6 -17.42 10.23 15.83
CA LEU A 6 -15.99 9.87 15.83
C LEU A 6 -15.08 11.04 16.23
N LEU A 7 -15.52 12.28 16.03
CA LEU A 7 -14.79 13.49 16.41
C LEU A 7 -14.79 13.78 17.92
N ALA A 8 -15.34 12.88 18.75
CA ALA A 8 -15.24 12.99 20.20
C ALA A 8 -13.77 13.10 20.64
N LYS A 9 -13.51 14.02 21.57
CA LYS A 9 -12.18 14.28 22.13
C LYS A 9 -11.80 13.13 23.07
N GLY A 10 -10.56 12.64 23.02
CA GLY A 10 -10.12 11.53 23.87
C GLY A 10 -10.54 10.16 23.34
N VAL A 11 -10.83 9.23 24.25
CA VAL A 11 -11.15 7.83 23.98
C VAL A 11 -12.66 7.63 23.89
N LEU A 12 -13.14 7.26 22.71
CA LEU A 12 -14.53 6.88 22.47
C LEU A 12 -14.66 5.37 22.30
N VAL A 13 -15.51 4.76 23.13
CA VAL A 13 -15.87 3.34 23.02
C VAL A 13 -17.28 3.23 22.46
N ILE A 14 -17.42 2.57 21.31
CA ILE A 14 -18.69 2.41 20.61
C ILE A 14 -19.16 0.96 20.72
N ASP A 15 -20.32 0.74 21.32
CA ASP A 15 -21.04 -0.53 21.27
C ASP A 15 -21.80 -0.64 19.94
N VAL A 16 -21.31 -1.50 19.05
CA VAL A 16 -21.90 -1.73 17.73
C VAL A 16 -22.87 -2.89 17.81
N HIS A 17 -24.13 -2.62 17.45
CA HIS A 17 -25.19 -3.62 17.41
C HIS A 17 -25.88 -3.67 16.05
N GLN A 18 -26.61 -4.76 15.80
CA GLN A 18 -27.53 -4.87 14.68
C GLN A 18 -28.90 -4.32 15.08
N ALA A 19 -29.73 -3.93 14.12
CA ALA A 19 -31.08 -3.42 14.35
C ALA A 19 -31.95 -4.42 15.14
N TRP A 20 -31.71 -5.73 14.97
CA TRP A 20 -32.50 -6.79 15.60
C TRP A 20 -32.08 -7.15 17.03
N CYS A 21 -30.85 -6.84 17.47
CA CYS A 21 -30.35 -7.25 18.80
C CYS A 21 -30.24 -6.11 19.81
N GLY A 22 -30.06 -4.87 19.35
CA GLY A 22 -29.80 -3.73 20.22
C GLY A 22 -28.46 -3.82 20.98
N PRO A 23 -28.11 -2.80 21.78
CA PRO A 23 -26.82 -2.72 22.47
C PRO A 23 -26.60 -3.85 23.50
N CYS A 24 -25.32 -4.14 23.75
CA CYS A 24 -24.89 -5.22 24.62
C CYS A 24 -25.17 -4.90 26.10
N LYS A 25 -26.24 -5.49 26.66
CA LYS A 25 -26.61 -5.32 28.07
C LYS A 25 -25.56 -5.79 29.07
N ALA A 26 -24.70 -6.73 28.68
CA ALA A 26 -23.70 -7.34 29.56
C ALA A 26 -22.60 -6.35 30.00
N VAL A 27 -22.29 -5.35 29.18
CA VAL A 27 -21.19 -4.40 29.46
C VAL A 27 -21.67 -3.10 30.11
N VAL A 28 -22.98 -2.87 30.23
CA VAL A 28 -23.55 -1.61 30.74
C VAL A 28 -23.03 -1.26 32.13
N ASN A 29 -22.94 -2.24 33.04
CA ASN A 29 -22.42 -2.01 34.39
C ASN A 29 -20.91 -1.74 34.39
N LEU A 30 -20.16 -2.38 33.49
CA LEU A 30 -18.73 -2.13 33.31
C LEU A 30 -18.49 -0.70 32.82
N PHE A 31 -19.21 -0.27 31.79
CA PHE A 31 -19.09 1.08 31.25
C PHE A 31 -19.48 2.14 32.26
N ARG A 32 -20.53 1.90 33.05
CA ARG A 32 -20.89 2.81 34.16
C ARG A 32 -19.76 2.90 35.19
N LYS A 33 -19.15 1.77 35.57
CA LYS A 33 -18.04 1.74 36.52
C LYS A 33 -16.84 2.53 35.97
N LEU A 34 -16.41 2.25 34.74
CA LEU A 34 -15.26 2.90 34.11
C LEU A 34 -15.50 4.39 33.86
N LYS A 35 -16.72 4.78 33.48
CA LYS A 35 -17.09 6.20 33.33
C LYS A 35 -16.94 6.96 34.64
N ASN A 36 -17.29 6.36 35.77
CA ASN A 36 -17.11 6.98 37.07
C ASN A 36 -15.63 7.04 37.47
N GLU A 37 -14.88 5.98 37.18
CA GLU A 37 -13.44 5.87 37.47
C GLU A 37 -12.61 6.95 36.74
N PHE A 38 -12.93 7.22 35.47
CA PHE A 38 -12.24 8.23 34.63
C PHE A 38 -13.01 9.54 34.49
N SER A 39 -13.89 9.86 35.45
CA SER A 39 -14.79 11.02 35.35
C SER A 39 -14.09 12.38 35.43
N GLU A 40 -12.90 12.43 36.06
CA GLU A 40 -12.16 13.67 36.28
C GLU A 40 -11.47 14.21 35.01
N ASP A 41 -11.09 13.32 34.08
CA ASP A 41 -10.29 13.71 32.92
C ASP A 41 -11.13 14.13 31.70
N ASP A 42 -12.45 13.87 31.71
CA ASP A 42 -13.35 13.99 30.55
C ASP A 42 -12.76 13.36 29.26
N LEU A 43 -11.96 12.31 29.43
CA LEU A 43 -11.24 11.62 28.36
C LEU A 43 -11.95 10.37 27.84
N LEU A 44 -12.98 9.89 28.54
CA LEU A 44 -13.64 8.63 28.22
C LEU A 44 -15.12 8.84 27.87
N HIS A 45 -15.47 8.49 26.64
CA HIS A 45 -16.82 8.59 26.12
C HIS A 45 -17.33 7.22 25.68
N PHE A 46 -18.64 7.03 25.81
CA PHE A 46 -19.33 5.83 25.38
C PHE A 46 -20.44 6.20 24.40
N ALA A 47 -20.54 5.47 23.31
CA ALA A 47 -21.63 5.61 22.36
C ALA A 47 -22.15 4.25 21.91
N VAL A 48 -23.27 4.28 21.19
CA VAL A 48 -23.93 3.11 20.62
C VAL A 48 -24.15 3.38 19.14
N ALA A 49 -23.91 2.37 18.31
CA ALA A 49 -24.08 2.49 16.86
C ALA A 49 -24.78 1.27 16.27
N GLU A 50 -25.79 1.53 15.44
CA GLU A 50 -26.49 0.49 14.70
C GLU A 50 -25.80 0.23 13.36
N ALA A 51 -25.20 -0.95 13.20
CA ALA A 51 -24.39 -1.31 12.04
C ALA A 51 -25.17 -1.30 10.72
N ASP A 52 -26.47 -1.60 10.76
CA ASP A 52 -27.33 -1.72 9.57
C ASP A 52 -27.56 -0.37 8.87
N SER A 53 -27.56 0.72 9.63
CA SER A 53 -27.76 2.08 9.11
C SER A 53 -26.47 2.82 8.78
N ILE A 54 -25.30 2.26 9.11
CA ILE A 54 -23.99 2.91 8.88
C ILE A 54 -23.21 2.15 7.81
N ALA A 55 -22.93 2.80 6.69
CA ALA A 55 -22.21 2.20 5.56
C ALA A 55 -20.80 1.71 5.96
N THR A 56 -20.08 2.51 6.74
CA THR A 56 -18.76 2.17 7.28
C THR A 56 -18.75 0.87 8.06
N LEU A 57 -19.84 0.53 8.76
CA LEU A 57 -19.95 -0.66 9.62
C LEU A 57 -20.40 -1.93 8.87
N GLN A 58 -20.51 -1.89 7.54
CA GLN A 58 -20.89 -3.04 6.72
C GLN A 58 -20.11 -4.34 7.06
N PRO A 59 -18.78 -4.33 7.31
CA PRO A 59 -18.03 -5.57 7.64
C PRO A 59 -18.48 -6.28 8.92
N ILE A 60 -19.22 -5.58 9.79
CA ILE A 60 -19.69 -6.11 11.07
C ILE A 60 -21.17 -6.52 11.01
N ARG A 61 -21.86 -6.29 9.89
CA ARG A 61 -23.27 -6.67 9.73
C ARG A 61 -23.47 -8.18 9.80
N ASN A 62 -24.66 -8.59 10.22
CA ASN A 62 -25.09 -10.00 10.27
C ASN A 62 -24.22 -10.91 11.17
N LYS A 63 -23.48 -10.35 12.13
CA LYS A 63 -22.73 -11.13 13.11
C LYS A 63 -23.51 -11.25 14.42
N CYS A 64 -23.61 -12.46 14.95
CA CYS A 64 -24.26 -12.77 16.23
C CYS A 64 -23.31 -12.59 17.44
N GLU A 65 -22.46 -11.57 17.42
CA GLU A 65 -21.54 -11.25 18.52
C GLU A 65 -21.52 -9.73 18.76
N PRO A 66 -21.40 -9.27 20.02
CA PRO A 66 -21.24 -7.84 20.31
C PRO A 66 -19.85 -7.38 19.86
N VAL A 67 -19.77 -6.17 19.31
CA VAL A 67 -18.52 -5.60 18.80
C VAL A 67 -18.30 -4.21 19.40
N PHE A 68 -17.12 -4.01 19.97
CA PHE A 68 -16.73 -2.77 20.61
C PHE A 68 -15.62 -2.09 19.81
N LEU A 69 -15.86 -0.87 19.37
CA LEU A 69 -14.88 -0.06 18.64
C LEU A 69 -14.25 0.95 19.58
N PHE A 70 -12.94 1.08 19.48
CA PHE A 70 -12.16 2.04 20.26
C PHE A 70 -11.64 3.09 19.30
N CYS A 71 -12.08 4.33 19.50
CA CYS A 71 -11.74 5.46 18.66
C CYS A 71 -10.97 6.50 19.47
N VAL A 72 -9.95 7.08 18.86
CA VAL A 72 -9.18 8.20 19.43
C VAL A 72 -8.99 9.23 18.33
N ASN A 73 -9.37 10.48 18.60
CA ASN A 73 -9.20 11.61 17.68
C ASN A 73 -9.71 11.32 16.24
N GLY A 74 -10.94 10.81 16.12
CA GLY A 74 -11.55 10.50 14.81
C GLY A 74 -11.15 9.15 14.20
N LYS A 75 -10.21 8.41 14.79
CA LYS A 75 -9.66 7.17 14.20
C LYS A 75 -10.02 5.93 15.01
N ILE A 76 -10.51 4.89 14.34
CA ILE A 76 -10.74 3.58 14.97
C ILE A 76 -9.38 2.87 15.11
N ILE A 77 -8.93 2.67 16.34
CA ILE A 77 -7.61 2.11 16.64
C ILE A 77 -7.66 0.66 17.11
N ALA A 78 -8.81 0.20 17.61
CA ALA A 78 -8.99 -1.19 18.02
C ALA A 78 -10.45 -1.65 17.87
N ILE A 79 -10.60 -2.98 17.72
CA ILE A 79 -11.88 -3.67 17.72
C ILE A 79 -11.77 -4.81 18.73
N VAL A 80 -12.76 -4.93 19.63
CA VAL A 80 -12.92 -6.09 20.49
C VAL A 80 -14.23 -6.78 20.13
N ARG A 81 -14.17 -8.09 19.92
CA ARG A 81 -15.34 -8.93 19.65
C ARG A 81 -15.70 -9.73 20.90
N GLY A 82 -16.99 -9.86 21.17
CA GLY A 82 -17.50 -10.52 22.36
C GLY A 82 -17.49 -9.63 23.60
N ALA A 83 -18.38 -9.94 24.56
CA ALA A 83 -18.51 -9.22 25.83
C ALA A 83 -17.41 -9.61 26.84
N ASN A 84 -16.15 -9.54 26.42
CA ASN A 84 -14.99 -9.84 27.25
C ASN A 84 -14.65 -8.64 28.17
N ALA A 85 -15.32 -8.57 29.32
CA ALA A 85 -15.17 -7.46 30.26
C ALA A 85 -13.72 -7.18 30.70
N PRO A 86 -12.88 -8.18 31.05
CA PRO A 86 -11.47 -7.93 31.35
C PRO A 86 -10.69 -7.30 30.21
N LEU A 87 -10.85 -7.80 28.98
CA LEU A 87 -10.14 -7.28 27.81
C LEU A 87 -10.57 -5.85 27.47
N ILE A 88 -11.88 -5.59 27.53
CA ILE A 88 -12.46 -4.27 27.29
C ILE A 88 -11.93 -3.28 28.34
N SER A 89 -11.98 -3.65 29.63
CA SER A 89 -11.49 -2.80 30.72
C SER A 89 -10.02 -2.48 30.56
N LYS A 90 -9.18 -3.50 30.30
CA LYS A 90 -7.74 -3.32 30.07
C LYS A 90 -7.49 -2.34 28.92
N LYS A 91 -8.19 -2.51 27.80
CA LYS A 91 -8.03 -1.64 26.62
C LYS A 91 -8.46 -0.20 26.88
N ILE A 92 -9.55 0.02 27.62
CA ILE A 92 -10.01 1.36 28.00
C ILE A 92 -8.94 2.05 28.86
N THR A 93 -8.48 1.37 29.92
CA THR A 93 -7.46 1.91 30.84
C THR A 93 -6.17 2.27 30.08
N GLU A 94 -5.67 1.36 29.23
CA GLU A 94 -4.47 1.61 28.42
C GLU A 94 -4.58 2.86 27.54
N LEU A 95 -5.74 3.06 26.90
CA LEU A 95 -5.94 4.18 25.98
C LEU A 95 -6.13 5.51 26.71
N VAL A 96 -6.87 5.51 27.82
CA VAL A 96 -7.10 6.73 28.61
C VAL A 96 -5.80 7.21 29.25
N GLU A 97 -4.99 6.29 29.79
CA GLU A 97 -3.68 6.63 30.36
C GLU A 97 -2.72 7.20 29.32
N GLU A 98 -2.78 6.71 28.08
CA GLU A 98 -1.97 7.28 26.98
C GLU A 98 -2.41 8.67 26.57
N GLU A 99 -3.71 8.90 26.41
CA GLU A 99 -4.23 10.24 26.11
C GLU A 99 -3.91 11.21 27.24
N ARG A 100 -3.93 10.76 28.50
CA ARG A 100 -3.49 11.56 29.64
C ARG A 100 -2.01 11.95 29.53
N LYS A 101 -1.12 11.01 29.19
CA LYS A 101 0.31 11.27 28.98
C LYS A 101 0.59 12.21 27.80
N ILE A 102 -0.23 12.13 26.75
CA ILE A 102 -0.14 13.04 25.60
C ILE A 102 -0.56 14.45 26.00
N LEU A 103 -1.66 14.59 26.77
CA LEU A 103 -2.12 15.87 27.28
C LEU A 103 -1.15 16.53 28.28
N THR A 104 -0.49 15.74 29.13
CA THR A 104 0.53 16.27 30.06
C THR A 104 1.87 16.57 29.39
N GLY A 105 2.02 16.25 28.11
CA GLY A 105 3.28 16.45 27.36
C GLY A 105 4.38 15.44 27.69
N GLU A 106 4.07 14.40 28.47
CA GLU A 106 5.02 13.31 28.78
C GLU A 106 5.28 12.39 27.58
N LYS A 107 4.37 12.41 26.60
CA LYS A 107 4.46 11.59 25.38
C LYS A 107 4.01 12.41 24.17
N GLU A 108 4.78 12.38 23.08
CA GLU A 108 4.29 12.92 21.82
C GLU A 108 3.20 12.02 21.22
N PRO A 109 2.18 12.59 20.55
CA PRO A 109 1.18 11.80 19.85
C PRO A 109 1.85 10.97 18.75
N GLU A 110 1.97 9.67 18.97
CA GLU A 110 2.43 8.75 17.93
C GLU A 110 1.36 8.61 16.87
N GLY A 111 1.63 9.17 15.68
CA GLY A 111 0.78 8.96 14.52
C GLY A 111 0.57 7.47 14.28
N VAL A 112 -0.70 7.05 14.27
CA VAL A 112 -1.10 5.66 14.05
C VAL A 112 -0.49 5.18 12.73
N ARG A 113 0.52 4.30 12.78
CA ARG A 113 1.21 3.78 11.59
C ARG A 113 0.58 2.45 11.21
N TYR A 114 -0.12 2.46 10.08
CA TYR A 114 -0.56 1.25 9.40
C TYR A 114 0.47 0.94 8.31
N SER A 115 0.86 -0.32 8.20
CA SER A 115 1.66 -0.79 7.06
C SER A 115 0.81 -1.76 6.26
N VAL A 116 0.97 -1.74 4.93
CA VAL A 116 0.26 -2.64 4.04
C VAL A 116 1.25 -3.60 3.42
N ALA A 117 0.94 -4.87 3.58
CA ALA A 117 1.58 -6.04 3.04
C ALA A 117 0.64 -6.64 2.01
N ILE A 118 1.16 -7.23 0.95
CA ILE A 118 0.34 -7.72 -0.16
C ILE A 118 0.86 -9.09 -0.56
N ILE A 119 0.00 -10.12 -0.54
CA ILE A 119 0.36 -11.46 -1.04
C ILE A 119 0.16 -11.45 -2.56
N LYS A 120 1.22 -11.79 -3.29
CA LYS A 120 1.25 -11.66 -4.74
C LYS A 120 0.39 -12.74 -5.43
N PRO A 121 -0.11 -12.47 -6.65
CA PRO A 121 -0.91 -13.43 -7.43
C PRO A 121 -0.25 -14.79 -7.62
N ASP A 122 1.06 -14.84 -7.77
CA ASP A 122 1.79 -16.09 -8.05
C ASP A 122 1.73 -17.05 -6.85
N ALA A 123 1.95 -16.55 -5.63
CA ALA A 123 1.72 -17.31 -4.41
C ALA A 123 0.25 -17.71 -4.20
N VAL A 124 -0.69 -16.99 -4.81
CA VAL A 124 -2.11 -17.36 -4.83
C VAL A 124 -2.37 -18.53 -5.78
N LEU A 125 -1.79 -18.48 -6.99
CA LEU A 125 -1.91 -19.52 -8.01
C LEU A 125 -1.26 -20.84 -7.57
N GLU A 126 -0.19 -20.76 -6.79
CA GLU A 126 0.57 -21.93 -6.29
C GLU A 126 -0.02 -22.56 -5.02
N GLY A 127 -1.11 -22.00 -4.48
CA GLY A 127 -1.80 -22.57 -3.32
C GLY A 127 -1.10 -22.32 -1.97
N HIS A 128 -0.02 -21.52 -1.95
CA HIS A 128 0.74 -21.19 -0.74
C HIS A 128 0.00 -20.22 0.20
N VAL A 129 -1.16 -19.72 -0.21
CA VAL A 129 -1.96 -18.72 0.52
C VAL A 129 -2.23 -19.11 1.97
N GLU A 130 -2.68 -20.33 2.22
CA GLU A 130 -3.07 -20.74 3.58
C GLU A 130 -1.87 -20.88 4.52
N GLU A 131 -0.72 -21.31 4.01
CA GLU A 131 0.53 -21.41 4.78
C GLU A 131 1.13 -20.02 5.07
N ILE A 132 1.09 -19.13 4.08
CA ILE A 132 1.50 -17.73 4.24
C ILE A 132 0.55 -17.04 5.24
N LYS A 133 -0.76 -17.23 5.13
CA LYS A 133 -1.75 -16.72 6.09
C LYS A 133 -1.44 -17.21 7.49
N GLN A 134 -1.19 -18.51 7.69
CA GLN A 134 -0.85 -19.06 9.00
C GLN A 134 0.40 -18.41 9.60
N LYS A 135 1.46 -18.18 8.81
CA LYS A 135 2.66 -17.46 9.25
C LYS A 135 2.38 -16.00 9.62
N VAL A 136 1.53 -15.31 8.87
CA VAL A 136 1.15 -13.91 9.14
C VAL A 136 0.21 -13.80 10.34
N THR A 137 -0.77 -14.71 10.50
CA THR A 137 -1.71 -14.73 11.63
C THR A 137 -1.08 -15.15 12.96
N LYS A 138 0.07 -15.82 12.94
CA LYS A 138 0.84 -16.09 14.17
C LYS A 138 1.32 -14.81 14.87
N LEU A 139 1.32 -13.70 14.15
CA LEU A 139 1.55 -12.37 14.68
C LEU A 139 0.17 -11.71 14.84
N ASP A 140 -0.31 -11.53 16.08
CA ASP A 140 -1.60 -10.88 16.43
C ASP A 140 -1.75 -9.43 15.86
N SER A 141 -0.63 -8.93 15.34
CA SER A 141 -0.37 -7.66 14.69
C SER A 141 -0.98 -7.47 13.29
N PHE A 142 -1.49 -8.50 12.60
CA PHE A 142 -1.90 -8.39 11.18
C PHE A 142 -3.41 -8.63 10.96
N ILE A 143 -3.99 -7.94 9.97
CA ILE A 143 -5.33 -8.17 9.42
C ILE A 143 -5.15 -8.63 7.98
N LEU A 144 -5.56 -9.84 7.65
CA LEU A 144 -5.52 -10.36 6.29
C LEU A 144 -6.87 -10.16 5.59
N PHE A 145 -6.82 -9.78 4.32
CA PHE A 145 -7.98 -9.62 3.46
C PHE A 145 -7.88 -10.59 2.29
N ASN A 146 -8.96 -11.35 2.08
CA ASN A 146 -8.99 -12.41 1.08
C ASN A 146 -9.35 -11.93 -0.33
N ASN A 147 -9.80 -10.68 -0.47
CA ASN A 147 -10.08 -10.04 -1.75
C ASN A 147 -10.10 -8.51 -1.61
N ILE A 148 -10.06 -7.81 -2.74
CA ILE A 148 -10.04 -6.35 -2.84
C ILE A 148 -11.31 -5.73 -2.25
N GLU A 149 -12.46 -6.37 -2.38
CA GLU A 149 -13.72 -5.81 -1.87
C GLU A 149 -13.78 -5.84 -0.33
N ASP A 150 -13.39 -6.94 0.28
CA ASP A 150 -13.25 -7.10 1.73
C ASP A 150 -12.18 -6.18 2.30
N ALA A 151 -11.06 -6.03 1.58
CA ALA A 151 -10.00 -5.10 1.95
C ALA A 151 -10.49 -3.65 1.88
N SER A 152 -11.21 -3.28 0.80
CA SER A 152 -11.80 -1.95 0.64
C SER A 152 -12.80 -1.63 1.72
N ARG A 153 -13.70 -2.57 2.04
CA ARG A 153 -14.72 -2.40 3.09
C ARG A 153 -14.09 -2.28 4.48
N GLN A 154 -13.07 -3.07 4.78
CA GLN A 154 -12.37 -2.98 6.06
C GLN A 154 -11.43 -1.77 6.15
N LEU A 155 -10.85 -1.31 5.05
CA LEU A 155 -10.11 -0.05 5.01
C LEU A 155 -11.04 1.15 5.17
N ALA A 156 -12.16 1.21 4.46
CA ALA A 156 -13.23 2.18 4.69
C ALA A 156 -13.72 2.18 6.13
N PHE A 157 -13.73 1.00 6.76
CA PHE A 157 -14.07 0.84 8.17
C PHE A 157 -13.06 1.52 9.11
N PHE A 158 -11.74 1.34 8.90
CA PHE A 158 -10.70 1.95 9.75
C PHE A 158 -10.42 3.42 9.39
N PHE A 159 -10.66 3.80 8.14
CA PHE A 159 -10.38 5.11 7.56
C PHE A 159 -11.68 5.64 6.93
N PRO A 160 -12.48 6.45 7.65
CA PRO A 160 -13.79 6.90 7.16
C PRO A 160 -13.78 7.70 5.85
N ASN A 161 -12.62 8.28 5.48
CA ASN A 161 -12.43 8.99 4.21
C ASN A 161 -11.97 8.09 3.06
N PHE A 162 -11.61 6.83 3.35
CA PHE A 162 -11.13 5.88 2.37
C PHE A 162 -12.22 5.55 1.34
N GLY A 163 -11.87 5.70 0.06
CA GLY A 163 -12.78 5.50 -1.07
C GLY A 163 -13.54 6.75 -1.54
N LYS A 164 -13.34 7.93 -0.94
CA LYS A 164 -13.87 9.19 -1.50
C LYS A 164 -13.06 9.57 -2.75
N GLN A 165 -13.56 9.24 -3.93
CA GLN A 165 -13.01 9.75 -5.20
C GLN A 165 -13.13 11.27 -5.22
N LYS A 166 -12.05 11.98 -5.57
CA LYS A 166 -12.16 13.37 -6.01
C LYS A 166 -13.04 13.39 -7.26
N THR A 167 -14.26 13.90 -7.11
CA THR A 167 -15.24 13.97 -8.18
C THR A 167 -14.73 14.91 -9.28
N GLY A 168 -14.48 14.37 -10.49
CA GLY A 168 -14.46 15.18 -11.71
C GLY A 168 -13.32 15.00 -12.73
N GLN A 169 -12.30 14.16 -12.53
CA GLN A 169 -11.22 14.00 -13.52
C GLN A 169 -11.06 12.56 -14.00
N ASN A 170 -11.06 12.36 -15.32
CA ASN A 170 -10.80 11.07 -15.95
C ASN A 170 -9.28 10.85 -15.96
N VAL A 171 -8.75 10.28 -14.86
CA VAL A 171 -7.32 10.04 -14.71
C VAL A 171 -6.90 8.82 -15.52
N GLU A 172 -6.07 9.03 -16.54
CA GLU A 172 -5.47 7.98 -17.36
C GLU A 172 -4.13 7.53 -16.77
N ARG A 173 -3.71 6.30 -17.10
CA ARG A 173 -2.43 5.71 -16.67
C ARG A 173 -1.61 5.31 -17.88
N THR A 174 -0.31 5.55 -17.82
CA THR A 174 0.66 5.10 -18.83
C THR A 174 1.89 4.51 -18.17
N LEU A 175 2.55 3.56 -18.84
CA LEU A 175 3.89 3.13 -18.46
C LEU A 175 4.91 4.15 -18.99
N ALA A 176 5.93 4.44 -18.18
CA ALA A 176 7.17 5.04 -18.63
C ALA A 176 8.35 4.16 -18.20
N LEU A 177 9.25 3.81 -19.12
CA LEU A 177 10.51 3.14 -18.77
C LEU A 177 11.69 4.07 -18.98
N ILE A 178 12.61 4.08 -18.03
CA ILE A 178 13.94 4.67 -18.17
C ILE A 178 14.93 3.52 -18.31
N ARG A 179 15.49 3.37 -19.51
CA ARG A 179 16.35 2.24 -19.89
C ARG A 179 17.72 2.26 -19.20
N PRO A 180 18.46 1.14 -19.15
CA PRO A 180 19.65 1.01 -18.30
C PRO A 180 20.75 2.02 -18.56
N LEU A 181 20.99 2.40 -19.82
CA LEU A 181 22.05 3.34 -20.17
C LEU A 181 21.78 4.73 -19.60
N LEU A 182 20.55 5.24 -19.74
CA LEU A 182 20.13 6.51 -19.13
C LEU A 182 20.06 6.42 -17.60
N LEU A 183 19.57 5.30 -17.05
CA LEU A 183 19.42 5.15 -15.60
C LEU A 183 20.75 5.17 -14.85
N LYS A 184 21.82 4.62 -15.46
CA LYS A 184 23.19 4.64 -14.91
C LYS A 184 23.71 6.06 -14.68
N GLU A 185 23.26 7.04 -15.47
CA GLU A 185 23.62 8.44 -15.31
C GLU A 185 22.78 9.16 -14.26
N ARG A 186 23.27 9.20 -13.00
CA ARG A 186 22.54 9.81 -11.87
C ARG A 186 21.98 11.20 -12.15
N ARG A 187 22.76 12.09 -12.78
CA ARG A 187 22.29 13.46 -13.08
C ARG A 187 21.14 13.47 -14.07
N ARG A 188 21.23 12.65 -15.13
CA ARG A 188 20.18 12.55 -16.15
C ARG A 188 18.93 11.86 -15.59
N LYS A 189 19.08 10.86 -14.71
CA LYS A 189 17.97 10.25 -13.95
C LYS A 189 17.17 11.31 -13.17
N TYR A 190 17.83 12.15 -12.37
CA TYR A 190 17.12 13.19 -11.63
C TYR A 190 16.45 14.21 -12.57
N SER A 191 17.13 14.56 -13.66
CA SER A 191 16.61 15.49 -14.66
C SER A 191 15.33 14.97 -15.32
N ILE A 192 15.27 13.70 -15.75
CA ILE A 192 14.06 13.15 -16.38
C ILE A 192 12.90 13.04 -15.39
N LEU A 193 13.17 12.64 -14.14
CA LEU A 193 12.13 12.60 -13.10
C LEU A 193 11.56 13.99 -12.82
N GLN A 194 12.41 15.02 -12.80
CA GLN A 194 11.97 16.40 -12.67
C GLN A 194 11.11 16.83 -13.87
N ARG A 195 11.53 16.53 -15.11
CA ARG A 195 10.74 16.81 -16.32
C ARG A 195 9.36 16.17 -16.28
N ILE A 196 9.25 14.94 -15.79
CA ILE A 196 7.96 14.23 -15.60
C ILE A 196 7.07 14.99 -14.60
N MET A 197 7.62 15.39 -13.45
CA MET A 197 6.88 16.13 -12.43
C MET A 197 6.47 17.53 -12.90
N ASP A 198 7.38 18.27 -13.55
CA ASP A 198 7.13 19.61 -14.08
C ASP A 198 6.07 19.60 -15.19
N ALA A 199 6.00 18.50 -15.95
CA ALA A 199 4.93 18.27 -16.91
C ALA A 199 3.58 17.96 -16.26
N GLY A 200 3.49 17.83 -14.93
CA GLY A 200 2.24 17.61 -14.20
C GLY A 200 1.82 16.14 -14.13
N PHE A 201 2.71 15.20 -14.40
CA PHE A 201 2.46 13.79 -14.12
C PHE A 201 2.69 13.50 -12.63
N LYS A 202 1.84 12.65 -12.07
CA LYS A 202 2.10 12.01 -10.78
C LYS A 202 2.71 10.63 -11.03
N ILE A 203 3.70 10.26 -10.23
CA ILE A 203 4.29 8.91 -10.26
C ILE A 203 3.53 8.05 -9.25
N ALA A 204 2.57 7.26 -9.73
CA ALA A 204 1.78 6.36 -8.88
C ALA A 204 2.64 5.20 -8.36
N MET A 205 3.47 4.62 -9.23
CA MET A 205 4.36 3.52 -8.88
C MET A 205 5.73 3.69 -9.54
N GLN A 206 6.76 3.11 -8.92
CA GLN A 206 8.07 2.98 -9.53
C GLN A 206 8.73 1.66 -9.12
N LYS A 207 9.49 1.04 -10.03
CA LYS A 207 10.21 -0.21 -9.79
C LYS A 207 11.51 -0.22 -10.59
N GLU A 208 12.63 -0.41 -9.92
CA GLU A 208 13.90 -0.73 -10.59
C GLU A 208 13.98 -2.25 -10.78
N ILE A 209 14.21 -2.69 -12.00
CA ILE A 209 14.19 -4.10 -12.40
C ILE A 209 15.33 -4.39 -13.38
N VAL A 210 16.09 -5.45 -13.15
CA VAL A 210 16.99 -6.01 -14.17
C VAL A 210 16.21 -7.05 -14.93
N LEU A 211 15.97 -6.82 -16.22
CA LEU A 211 15.22 -7.75 -17.07
C LEU A 211 16.11 -8.93 -17.45
N LEU A 212 15.59 -10.15 -17.33
CA LEU A 212 16.17 -11.32 -17.98
C LEU A 212 15.92 -11.26 -19.49
N GLU A 213 16.74 -11.96 -20.28
CA GLU A 213 16.58 -11.97 -21.74
C GLU A 213 15.18 -12.45 -22.17
N GLU A 214 14.69 -13.52 -21.56
CA GLU A 214 13.36 -14.07 -21.83
C GLU A 214 12.25 -13.05 -21.55
N GLN A 215 12.39 -12.26 -20.49
CA GLN A 215 11.43 -11.23 -20.10
C GLN A 215 11.48 -10.03 -21.04
N ALA A 216 12.68 -9.62 -21.45
CA ALA A 216 12.85 -8.58 -22.45
C ALA A 216 12.26 -9.04 -23.80
N ARG A 217 12.46 -10.30 -24.20
CA ARG A 217 11.83 -10.89 -25.40
C ARG A 217 10.31 -10.91 -25.30
N GLN A 218 9.76 -11.32 -24.17
CA GLN A 218 8.32 -11.33 -23.95
C GLN A 218 7.72 -9.93 -24.02
N PHE A 219 8.36 -8.95 -23.38
CA PHE A 219 7.89 -7.57 -23.35
C PHE A 219 7.96 -6.90 -24.74
N TYR A 220 9.06 -7.12 -25.47
CA TYR A 220 9.28 -6.54 -26.79
C TYR A 220 9.00 -7.50 -27.94
N LYS A 221 8.08 -8.45 -27.75
CA LYS A 221 7.79 -9.53 -28.71
C LYS A 221 7.44 -9.03 -30.11
N GLU A 222 6.79 -7.87 -30.21
CA GLU A 222 6.43 -7.27 -31.50
C GLU A 222 7.64 -6.87 -32.34
N HIS A 223 8.81 -6.67 -31.71
CA HIS A 223 10.07 -6.32 -32.36
C HIS A 223 10.99 -7.53 -32.60
N GLU A 224 10.56 -8.76 -32.29
CA GLU A 224 11.43 -9.94 -32.29
C GLU A 224 12.05 -10.26 -33.67
N ASN A 225 11.37 -9.86 -34.75
CA ASN A 225 11.83 -10.10 -36.11
C ASN A 225 12.67 -8.96 -36.71
N GLU A 226 12.98 -7.92 -35.93
CA GLU A 226 13.78 -6.78 -36.39
C GLU A 226 15.28 -7.06 -36.31
N ASP A 227 16.06 -6.65 -37.31
CA ASP A 227 17.51 -6.91 -37.37
C ASP A 227 18.30 -6.32 -36.18
N TYR A 228 17.79 -5.24 -35.59
CA TYR A 228 18.40 -4.58 -34.43
C TYR A 228 18.04 -5.24 -33.09
N PHE A 229 17.11 -6.19 -33.06
CA PHE A 229 16.56 -6.77 -31.84
C PHE A 229 17.60 -7.47 -30.94
N PRO A 230 18.59 -8.22 -31.45
CA PRO A 230 19.62 -8.82 -30.59
C PRO A 230 20.45 -7.80 -29.82
N VAL A 231 20.87 -6.72 -30.49
CA VAL A 231 21.62 -5.61 -29.88
C VAL A 231 20.75 -4.86 -28.87
N PHE A 232 19.46 -4.69 -29.20
CA PHE A 232 18.49 -4.08 -28.32
C PHE A 232 18.29 -4.88 -27.02
N LEU A 233 18.16 -6.22 -27.12
CA LEU A 233 18.07 -7.10 -25.96
C LEU A 233 19.30 -6.99 -25.05
N GLU A 234 20.50 -7.01 -25.63
CA GLU A 234 21.74 -6.84 -24.87
C GLU A 234 21.74 -5.51 -24.09
N GLN A 235 21.26 -4.42 -24.69
CA GLN A 235 21.14 -3.15 -23.98
C GLN A 235 20.13 -3.19 -22.83
N MET A 236 18.96 -3.83 -23.05
CA MET A 236 17.88 -3.93 -22.05
C MET A 236 18.26 -4.81 -20.86
N THR A 237 19.10 -5.83 -21.07
CA THR A 237 19.57 -6.74 -20.01
C THR A 237 20.89 -6.29 -19.36
N SER A 238 21.54 -5.23 -19.88
CA SER A 238 22.83 -4.71 -19.39
C SER A 238 22.80 -4.06 -17.99
N GLY A 239 21.63 -3.96 -17.35
CA GLY A 239 21.48 -3.35 -16.04
C GLY A 239 20.03 -3.03 -15.68
N PRO A 240 19.83 -2.25 -14.60
CA PRO A 240 18.48 -1.93 -14.13
C PRO A 240 17.76 -0.99 -15.09
N THR A 241 16.49 -1.28 -15.35
CA THR A 241 15.50 -0.40 -15.96
C THR A 241 14.60 0.14 -14.85
N LEU A 242 14.25 1.43 -14.90
CA LEU A 242 13.29 2.02 -13.97
C LEU A 242 11.93 2.11 -14.67
N ALA A 243 10.99 1.28 -14.23
CA ALA A 243 9.60 1.34 -14.65
C ALA A 243 8.81 2.29 -13.76
N LEU A 244 7.99 3.16 -14.36
CA LEU A 244 7.14 4.12 -13.69
C LEU A 244 5.70 3.95 -14.18
N ALA A 245 4.74 3.90 -13.26
CA ALA A 245 3.33 4.07 -13.57
C ALA A 245 2.98 5.55 -13.38
N LEU A 246 2.71 6.25 -14.48
CA LEU A 246 2.37 7.67 -14.46
C LEU A 246 0.86 7.86 -14.51
N THR A 247 0.34 8.80 -13.72
CA THR A 247 -1.07 9.20 -13.72
C THR A 247 -1.22 10.67 -14.08
N ARG A 248 -2.16 10.96 -14.98
CA ARG A 248 -2.57 12.31 -15.41
C ARG A 248 -3.86 12.22 -16.23
N GLU A 249 -4.58 13.33 -16.36
CA GLU A 249 -5.57 13.47 -17.44
C GLU A 249 -4.85 13.39 -18.81
N ASN A 250 -5.34 12.56 -19.74
CA ASN A 250 -4.72 12.27 -21.05
C ASN A 250 -3.24 11.86 -20.95
N ALA A 251 -2.90 11.03 -19.96
CA ALA A 251 -1.54 10.63 -19.65
C ALA A 251 -0.79 10.00 -20.83
N ILE A 252 -1.45 9.16 -21.63
CA ILE A 252 -0.81 8.43 -22.73
C ILE A 252 -0.40 9.40 -23.83
N GLU A 253 -1.35 10.23 -24.29
CA GLU A 253 -1.11 11.22 -25.34
C GLU A 253 -0.02 12.22 -24.94
N LEU A 254 -0.12 12.78 -23.73
CA LEU A 254 0.83 13.79 -23.24
C LEU A 254 2.22 13.20 -23.01
N TRP A 255 2.32 11.94 -22.57
CA TRP A 255 3.62 11.29 -22.41
C TRP A 255 4.27 11.04 -23.77
N ARG A 256 3.49 10.58 -24.75
CA ARG A 256 3.93 10.40 -26.14
C ARG A 256 4.39 11.72 -26.78
N GLU A 257 3.69 12.82 -26.51
CA GLU A 257 4.07 14.16 -26.99
C GLU A 257 5.42 14.60 -26.42
N LEU A 258 5.62 14.42 -25.11
CA LEU A 258 6.89 14.73 -24.45
C LEU A 258 8.05 13.88 -24.95
N LEU A 259 7.83 12.57 -25.15
CA LEU A 259 8.81 11.67 -25.73
C LEU A 259 9.22 12.13 -27.13
N GLY A 260 8.25 12.53 -27.95
CA GLY A 260 8.45 12.92 -29.33
C GLY A 260 8.62 11.72 -30.28
N PRO A 261 9.26 11.92 -31.45
CA PRO A 261 9.43 10.88 -32.46
C PRO A 261 10.11 9.62 -31.91
N LYS A 262 9.74 8.44 -32.46
CA LYS A 262 10.22 7.13 -31.97
C LYS A 262 11.73 6.95 -32.11
N THR A 263 12.35 7.53 -33.12
CA THR A 263 13.80 7.39 -33.35
C THR A 263 14.54 8.65 -32.91
N THR A 264 15.72 8.45 -32.33
CA THR A 264 16.58 9.54 -31.86
C THR A 264 16.95 10.52 -32.97
N GLU A 265 17.21 10.03 -34.19
CA GLU A 265 17.55 10.87 -35.34
C GLU A 265 16.38 11.75 -35.77
N GLU A 266 15.18 11.16 -35.84
CA GLU A 266 13.97 11.91 -36.18
C GLU A 266 13.62 12.92 -35.10
N ALA A 267 13.78 12.55 -33.82
CA ALA A 267 13.58 13.42 -32.68
C ALA A 267 14.52 14.63 -32.73
N LYS A 268 15.84 14.42 -32.91
CA LYS A 268 16.83 15.48 -33.04
C LYS A 268 16.53 16.44 -34.21
N LYS A 269 15.88 15.95 -35.28
CA LYS A 269 15.54 16.77 -36.47
C LYS A 269 14.20 17.50 -36.33
N LYS A 270 13.15 16.81 -35.88
CA LYS A 270 11.77 17.32 -35.89
C LYS A 270 11.39 18.02 -34.58
N ASN A 271 11.90 17.53 -33.44
CA ASN A 271 11.58 18.08 -32.13
C ASN A 271 12.79 17.99 -31.18
N PRO A 272 13.80 18.88 -31.31
CA PRO A 272 15.02 18.82 -30.50
C PRO A 272 14.83 18.97 -28.99
N ILE A 273 13.67 19.50 -28.56
CA ILE A 273 13.31 19.68 -27.14
C ILE A 273 12.56 18.46 -26.56
N SER A 274 12.26 17.47 -27.39
CA SER A 274 11.65 16.21 -26.94
C SER A 274 12.59 15.41 -26.05
N LEU A 275 12.02 14.59 -25.16
CA LEU A 275 12.80 13.77 -24.24
C LEU A 275 13.67 12.75 -24.99
N CYS A 276 13.19 12.18 -26.11
CA CYS A 276 14.01 11.28 -26.93
C CYS A 276 15.24 11.98 -27.52
N ALA A 277 15.12 13.26 -27.92
CA ALA A 277 16.25 14.02 -28.45
C ALA A 277 17.23 14.46 -27.35
N GLU A 278 16.73 14.95 -26.23
CA GLU A 278 17.53 15.44 -25.10
C GLU A 278 18.27 14.31 -24.37
N TYR A 279 17.62 13.16 -24.20
CA TYR A 279 18.19 12.01 -23.50
C TYR A 279 18.91 11.01 -24.42
N ALA A 280 19.15 11.40 -25.67
CA ALA A 280 19.94 10.64 -26.63
C ALA A 280 21.37 10.36 -26.15
N PHE A 281 21.95 9.27 -26.66
CA PHE A 281 23.38 8.97 -26.54
C PHE A 281 23.96 8.85 -27.94
N ASP A 282 25.12 9.43 -28.20
CA ASP A 282 25.77 9.30 -29.52
C ASP A 282 26.35 7.89 -29.74
N SER A 283 26.45 7.07 -28.69
CA SER A 283 26.93 5.68 -28.75
C SER A 283 25.86 4.66 -29.17
N THR A 284 24.59 5.04 -29.31
CA THR A 284 23.52 4.13 -29.73
C THR A 284 22.40 4.88 -30.47
N PRO A 285 21.84 4.33 -31.55
CA PRO A 285 20.69 4.93 -32.23
C PRO A 285 19.38 4.74 -31.44
N LEU A 286 19.37 3.84 -30.45
CA LEU A 286 18.19 3.47 -29.69
C LEU A 286 17.77 4.58 -28.72
N ASP A 287 16.46 4.81 -28.63
CA ASP A 287 15.87 5.68 -27.63
C ASP A 287 16.12 5.13 -26.21
N GLN A 288 16.03 5.99 -25.20
CA GLN A 288 16.28 5.62 -23.81
C GLN A 288 15.04 5.62 -22.93
N LEU A 289 13.88 5.91 -23.54
CA LEU A 289 12.63 6.17 -22.86
C LEU A 289 11.48 5.48 -23.57
N HIS A 290 10.77 4.62 -22.84
CA HIS A 290 9.57 3.95 -23.36
C HIS A 290 8.30 4.66 -22.90
N GLY A 291 7.26 4.58 -23.72
CA GLY A 291 5.91 4.99 -23.35
C GLY A 291 4.88 4.21 -24.13
N SER A 292 3.81 3.81 -23.45
CA SER A 292 2.71 3.05 -24.03
C SER A 292 2.08 3.80 -25.21
N SER A 293 1.67 3.06 -26.25
CA SER A 293 1.10 3.64 -27.48
C SER A 293 -0.41 3.81 -27.46
N SER A 294 -1.10 3.04 -26.61
CA SER A 294 -2.56 3.02 -26.52
C SER A 294 -3.01 2.65 -25.10
N PRO A 295 -4.28 2.88 -24.73
CA PRO A 295 -4.83 2.42 -23.45
C PRO A 295 -4.67 0.91 -23.22
N ASP A 296 -4.86 0.11 -24.27
CA ASP A 296 -4.71 -1.35 -24.21
C ASP A 296 -3.26 -1.75 -23.95
N ASP A 297 -2.30 -1.07 -24.60
CA ASP A 297 -0.87 -1.30 -24.36
C ASP A 297 -0.50 -0.86 -22.95
N ALA A 298 -0.96 0.32 -22.51
CA ALA A 298 -0.72 0.81 -21.17
C ALA A 298 -1.21 -0.19 -20.12
N GLN A 299 -2.40 -0.76 -20.29
CA GLN A 299 -2.92 -1.77 -19.38
C GLN A 299 -2.03 -3.02 -19.35
N LYS A 300 -1.69 -3.60 -20.50
CA LYS A 300 -0.86 -4.82 -20.59
C LYS A 300 0.55 -4.59 -20.03
N GLU A 301 1.17 -3.48 -20.41
CA GLU A 301 2.52 -3.11 -20.01
C GLU A 301 2.59 -2.79 -18.51
N LEU A 302 1.61 -2.05 -17.97
CA LEU A 302 1.51 -1.81 -16.53
C LEU A 302 1.30 -3.12 -15.78
N GLN A 303 0.43 -4.02 -16.27
CA GLN A 303 0.23 -5.33 -15.66
C GLN A 303 1.51 -6.19 -15.68
N PHE A 304 2.35 -6.07 -16.72
CA PHE A 304 3.63 -6.78 -16.81
C PHE A 304 4.61 -6.33 -15.71
N PHE A 305 4.74 -5.03 -15.47
CA PHE A 305 5.69 -4.51 -14.45
C PHE A 305 5.11 -4.41 -13.04
N PHE A 306 3.79 -4.20 -12.95
CA PHE A 306 2.98 -3.94 -11.77
C PHE A 306 1.71 -4.82 -11.79
N PRO A 307 1.85 -6.16 -11.69
CA PRO A 307 0.71 -7.07 -11.74
C PRO A 307 -0.29 -6.76 -10.62
N GLN A 308 -1.58 -6.83 -10.93
CA GLN A 308 -2.65 -6.56 -9.97
C GLN A 308 -2.58 -7.55 -8.82
N GLU A 309 -2.37 -7.05 -7.61
CA GLU A 309 -2.19 -7.89 -6.44
C GLU A 309 -3.56 -8.20 -5.78
N HIS A 310 -3.83 -9.48 -5.47
CA HIS A 310 -5.18 -9.93 -5.10
C HIS A 310 -5.44 -10.06 -3.59
N THR A 311 -4.41 -9.95 -2.75
CA THR A 311 -4.52 -10.26 -1.32
C THR A 311 -3.76 -9.22 -0.51
N LEU A 312 -4.44 -8.56 0.43
CA LEU A 312 -3.86 -7.47 1.22
C LEU A 312 -3.73 -7.92 2.69
N ALA A 313 -2.72 -7.43 3.39
CA ALA A 313 -2.50 -7.62 4.81
C ALA A 313 -2.19 -6.25 5.44
N LEU A 314 -3.04 -5.77 6.34
CA LEU A 314 -2.84 -4.54 7.11
C LEU A 314 -2.14 -4.86 8.42
N ILE A 315 -1.05 -4.17 8.74
CA ILE A 315 -0.43 -4.23 10.06
C ILE A 315 -1.15 -3.26 11.00
N LYS A 316 -1.63 -3.77 12.14
CA LYS A 316 -2.32 -3.02 13.19
C LYS A 316 -1.34 -2.19 14.03
N PRO A 317 -1.79 -1.05 14.58
CA PRO A 317 -1.00 -0.23 15.49
C PRO A 317 -0.67 -0.89 16.84
N ALA A 318 -1.43 -1.91 17.25
CA ALA A 318 -1.20 -2.59 18.54
C ALA A 318 0.13 -3.37 18.57
N ALA A 319 0.62 -3.82 17.41
CA ALA A 319 1.94 -4.44 17.22
C ALA A 319 3.09 -3.58 17.77
N VAL A 320 2.91 -2.26 17.72
CA VAL A 320 3.92 -1.25 17.99
C VAL A 320 4.21 -1.12 19.49
N LYS A 321 3.27 -1.51 20.35
CA LYS A 321 3.41 -1.36 21.81
C LYS A 321 4.14 -2.51 22.48
N GLU A 322 3.85 -3.76 22.11
CA GLU A 322 4.45 -4.93 22.79
C GLU A 322 5.96 -5.04 22.56
N HIS A 323 6.47 -4.55 21.42
CA HIS A 323 7.90 -4.61 21.12
C HIS A 323 8.74 -3.44 21.67
N LYS A 324 8.13 -2.35 22.14
CA LYS A 324 8.85 -1.21 22.73
C LYS A 324 9.54 -1.56 24.06
N GLU A 325 9.02 -2.53 24.80
CA GLU A 325 9.63 -2.97 26.06
C GLU A 325 10.82 -3.91 25.86
N ALA A 326 11.02 -4.46 24.64
CA ALA A 326 12.01 -5.50 24.39
C ALA A 326 13.34 -5.01 23.77
N LYS A 327 13.42 -3.86 23.08
CA LYS A 327 14.67 -3.31 22.53
C LYS A 327 14.52 -1.85 22.12
N GLY A 328 15.47 -1.01 22.54
CA GLY A 328 15.43 0.43 22.32
C GLY A 328 15.52 0.87 20.85
N LYS A 329 14.75 1.94 20.56
CA LYS A 329 14.78 2.88 19.42
C LYS A 329 14.71 2.33 17.97
N SER A 330 13.55 2.68 17.38
CA SER A 330 13.16 2.91 15.97
C SER A 330 12.74 1.73 15.07
N GLU A 331 11.49 1.83 14.58
CA GLU A 331 10.82 1.17 13.43
C GLU A 331 10.21 -0.25 13.60
N ASN A 332 9.20 -0.47 14.46
CA ASN A 332 7.78 -0.20 14.17
C ASN A 332 7.22 -0.99 12.96
N ALA A 333 6.71 -2.23 13.16
CA ALA A 333 5.91 -3.09 12.26
C ALA A 333 6.50 -3.47 10.88
N VAL A 334 7.11 -2.52 10.18
CA VAL A 334 7.79 -2.65 8.90
C VAL A 334 9.04 -3.52 9.03
N GLU A 335 9.84 -3.37 10.10
CA GLU A 335 11.01 -4.22 10.31
C GLU A 335 10.64 -5.66 10.62
N GLU A 336 9.62 -5.89 11.45
CA GLU A 336 9.06 -7.23 11.71
C GLU A 336 8.54 -7.87 10.44
N TRP A 337 7.80 -7.11 9.62
CA TRP A 337 7.34 -7.57 8.32
C TRP A 337 8.51 -7.85 7.36
N ARG A 338 9.55 -7.02 7.32
CA ARG A 338 10.75 -7.27 6.50
C ARG A 338 11.51 -8.51 6.96
N GLN A 339 11.62 -8.73 8.27
CA GLN A 339 12.25 -9.93 8.83
C GLN A 339 11.43 -11.19 8.48
N LEU A 340 10.10 -11.11 8.56
CA LEU A 340 9.20 -12.20 8.18
C LEU A 340 9.25 -12.49 6.68
N MET A 341 9.26 -11.44 5.85
CA MET A 341 9.40 -11.57 4.40
C MET A 341 10.75 -12.17 4.02
N GLY A 342 11.84 -11.68 4.62
CA GLY A 342 13.20 -11.97 4.17
C GLY A 342 13.61 -11.13 2.94
N PRO A 343 14.86 -11.26 2.49
CA PRO A 343 15.38 -10.59 1.30
C PRO A 343 14.51 -10.83 0.04
N THR A 344 14.44 -9.84 -0.84
CA THR A 344 13.68 -9.90 -2.10
C THR A 344 14.23 -10.94 -3.08
N ASP A 345 15.51 -11.26 -2.98
CA ASP A 345 16.13 -12.33 -3.76
C ASP A 345 15.94 -13.66 -3.03
N PRO A 346 15.23 -14.64 -3.62
CA PRO A 346 14.95 -15.92 -2.97
C PRO A 346 16.21 -16.74 -2.64
N GLU A 347 17.27 -16.64 -3.44
CA GLU A 347 18.52 -17.36 -3.19
C GLU A 347 19.28 -16.74 -2.03
N ILE A 348 19.28 -15.41 -1.92
CA ILE A 348 19.81 -14.72 -0.74
C ILE A 348 18.95 -15.06 0.49
N ALA A 349 17.62 -15.06 0.34
CA ALA A 349 16.70 -15.36 1.44
C ALA A 349 16.89 -16.78 1.98
N LYS A 350 17.06 -17.79 1.12
CA LYS A 350 17.34 -19.18 1.52
C LYS A 350 18.61 -19.29 2.37
N VAL A 351 19.61 -18.44 2.12
CA VAL A 351 20.89 -18.47 2.84
C VAL A 351 20.82 -17.64 4.13
N THR A 352 20.30 -16.42 4.07
CA THR A 352 20.35 -15.48 5.21
C THR A 352 19.15 -15.60 6.15
N SER A 353 18.02 -16.10 5.66
CA SER A 353 16.75 -16.15 6.39
C SER A 353 15.88 -17.33 5.91
N PRO A 354 16.30 -18.60 6.15
CA PRO A 354 15.65 -19.79 5.57
C PRO A 354 14.18 -19.97 5.98
N GLU A 355 13.80 -19.39 7.12
CA GLU A 355 12.44 -19.44 7.66
C GLU A 355 11.51 -18.34 7.12
N SER A 356 12.05 -17.42 6.30
CA SER A 356 11.31 -16.30 5.75
C SER A 356 10.33 -16.71 4.65
N ILE A 357 9.33 -15.87 4.39
CA ILE A 357 8.31 -16.13 3.36
C ILE A 357 8.96 -16.24 1.97
N GLN A 358 9.92 -15.36 1.63
CA GLN A 358 10.60 -15.41 0.33
C GLN A 358 11.46 -16.68 0.21
N ALA A 359 12.17 -17.08 1.28
CA ALA A 359 13.00 -18.29 1.23
C ALA A 359 12.21 -19.57 0.95
N GLN A 360 10.97 -19.65 1.46
CA GLN A 360 10.15 -20.86 1.38
C GLN A 360 9.20 -20.89 0.19
N PHE A 361 8.74 -19.73 -0.27
CA PHE A 361 7.62 -19.66 -1.22
C PHE A 361 7.93 -18.83 -2.49
N ALA A 362 9.04 -18.10 -2.56
CA ALA A 362 9.39 -17.36 -3.77
C ALA A 362 10.16 -18.23 -4.75
N GLN A 363 9.78 -18.17 -6.02
CA GLN A 363 10.45 -18.91 -7.09
C GLN A 363 11.65 -18.14 -7.64
N ASP A 364 11.48 -16.84 -7.88
CA ASP A 364 12.50 -15.94 -8.41
C ASP A 364 12.21 -14.48 -7.98
N ILE A 365 13.11 -13.55 -8.30
CA ILE A 365 13.06 -12.13 -7.90
C ILE A 365 11.76 -11.41 -8.32
N LEU A 366 11.10 -11.88 -9.37
CA LEU A 366 9.86 -11.31 -9.89
C LEU A 366 8.64 -12.05 -9.34
N SER A 367 8.74 -13.37 -9.25
CA SER A 367 7.77 -14.31 -8.66
C SER A 367 7.94 -14.45 -7.14
N ASN A 368 8.02 -13.30 -6.46
CA ASN A 368 8.07 -13.25 -4.99
C ASN A 368 6.73 -13.66 -4.38
N ALA A 369 6.76 -14.35 -3.24
CA ALA A 369 5.54 -14.80 -2.59
C ALA A 369 4.72 -13.66 -1.97
N VAL A 370 5.42 -12.62 -1.51
CA VAL A 370 4.83 -11.46 -0.84
C VAL A 370 5.54 -10.18 -1.23
N HIS A 371 4.78 -9.09 -1.23
CA HIS A 371 5.25 -7.72 -1.38
C HIS A 371 4.96 -6.94 -0.09
N GLY A 372 5.86 -6.02 0.26
CA GLY A 372 5.80 -5.30 1.52
C GLY A 372 6.21 -3.85 1.36
N SER A 373 5.46 -2.97 1.98
CA SER A 373 5.77 -1.55 1.92
C SER A 373 7.04 -1.22 2.69
N SER A 374 7.99 -0.56 2.03
CA SER A 374 9.31 -0.25 2.62
C SER A 374 9.26 0.94 3.58
N ASN A 375 8.25 1.81 3.46
CA ASN A 375 7.98 2.98 4.31
C ASN A 375 6.51 3.45 4.14
N LYS A 376 6.11 4.49 4.88
CA LYS A 376 4.75 5.04 4.88
C LYS A 376 4.32 5.51 3.48
N GLU A 377 5.19 6.23 2.78
CA GLU A 377 4.91 6.76 1.44
C GLU A 377 4.77 5.63 0.41
N HIS A 378 5.50 4.52 0.59
CA HIS A 378 5.36 3.33 -0.22
C HIS A 378 4.06 2.58 0.09
N ALA A 379 3.64 2.53 1.36
CA ALA A 379 2.38 1.93 1.76
C ALA A 379 1.17 2.68 1.19
N LEU A 380 1.19 4.01 1.26
CA LEU A 380 0.13 4.84 0.68
C LEU A 380 0.03 4.66 -0.84
N ARG A 381 1.18 4.60 -1.55
CA ARG A 381 1.21 4.31 -2.99
C ARG A 381 0.73 2.90 -3.33
N SER A 382 1.08 1.89 -2.54
CA SER A 382 0.58 0.53 -2.71
C SER A 382 -0.93 0.44 -2.45
N ILE A 383 -1.46 1.18 -1.48
CA ILE A 383 -2.91 1.31 -1.24
C ILE A 383 -3.59 1.97 -2.44
N GLU A 384 -3.05 3.10 -2.94
CA GLU A 384 -3.58 3.75 -4.14
C GLU A 384 -3.55 2.83 -5.37
N CYS A 385 -2.56 1.94 -5.47
CA CYS A 385 -2.46 0.94 -6.52
C CYS A 385 -3.58 -0.12 -6.44
N VAL A 386 -3.86 -0.63 -5.23
CA VAL A 386 -4.87 -1.70 -5.05
C VAL A 386 -6.29 -1.14 -5.14
N PHE A 387 -6.49 0.12 -4.77
CA PHE A 387 -7.83 0.68 -4.54
C PHE A 387 -8.14 2.03 -5.24
N GLY A 388 -7.19 2.68 -5.93
CA GLY A 388 -7.36 3.94 -6.67
C GLY A 388 -6.90 5.21 -5.94
N GLU A 389 -7.10 6.42 -6.52
CA GLU A 389 -6.88 7.67 -5.78
C GLU A 389 -7.86 7.74 -4.60
N ILE A 390 -7.32 7.66 -3.37
CA ILE A 390 -8.11 7.58 -2.15
C ILE A 390 -7.70 8.68 -1.20
N ASP A 391 -8.70 9.34 -0.61
CA ASP A 391 -8.51 10.23 0.52
C ASP A 391 -8.23 9.40 1.79
N ILE A 392 -7.01 9.51 2.33
CA ILE A 392 -6.56 8.79 3.53
C ILE A 392 -6.37 9.76 4.72
N ASP A 393 -6.65 11.05 4.52
CA ASP A 393 -6.40 12.11 5.52
C ASP A 393 -7.39 12.10 6.69
#